data_AF-A0A7L0WNI3-F1
#
_entry.id   AF-A0A7L0WNI3-F1
#
_cell.length_a   1.000
_cell.length_b   1.000
_cell.length_c   1.000
_cell.angle_alpha   90.00
_cell.angle_beta   90.00
_cell.angle_gamma   90.00
#
_symmetry.space_group_name_H-M   'P 1'
#
loop_
_entity.id
_entity.type
_entity.pdbx_description
1 polymer ?
#
loop_
_entity_poly.entity_id
_entity_poly.type
_entity_poly.pdbx_seq_one_letter_code
_entity_poly.pdbx_strand_id
1 'polypeptide(L)'
;KIKLPKKTARRYPAYELYLYGEGNYAEENKNLILTGIPILFLPGNAGSYKQVRSLGSIALRKAEDLDFKYHFNFFSVNFNEELVALYGGTLQRQTKFVHECIKVILKLYRDREFAPTSVAIVGHSMGGLVARALLTLKNFKPELINLLITQATPHVAPVMPLDKYLTDFYTAVNNHWILKAQDLRNLTTLSVAGGFRDYQVRSGLAFLPRLSQHDSALSVVSSAVPRAWASTDHLSIVWCKELILATIRAFFDLIDENTRQITEDPKKKMSVLNHHFVRHPGKIFEENPNTFTELTGAFTWIKVKTSKWTYSVYNDSVGKYFTFPLASHRKSYSHVYCENSLLDTSSWIYGCMNSNSSVCLEAVDLSWRAELLPAIKVVILKLQDYPSLSHIVILVPPMTGNKFTLDCEFFQEDSRTIELPATNLFSFGLSSSKILLNSTGLFYNVQLQHFNQVYQAFKIHVESHCQSLIERKPSVYRLHVPWSHEDSLTVVKVPSFTEISAKLHVAQPENDSRFPVLNIYSSSDCQYEVILRTSFSQILGQV
;
A
#
# COMPACT_ATOMS: atom_id res chain seq x y z
N LYS A 1 -11.26 -17.33 25.89
CA LYS A 1 -11.24 -18.63 25.17
C LYS A 1 -12.68 -19.03 24.83
N ILE A 2 -12.95 -19.45 23.60
CA ILE A 2 -14.27 -19.88 23.16
C ILE A 2 -14.45 -21.38 23.39
N LYS A 3 -15.61 -21.79 23.89
CA LYS A 3 -15.93 -23.19 24.12
C LYS A 3 -16.31 -23.87 22.80
N LEU A 4 -15.41 -24.72 22.30
CA LEU A 4 -15.65 -25.49 21.08
C LEU A 4 -16.68 -26.63 21.32
N PRO A 5 -17.42 -27.05 20.28
CA PRO A 5 -18.25 -28.26 20.34
C PRO A 5 -17.44 -29.47 20.80
N LYS A 6 -18.03 -30.35 21.63
CA LYS A 6 -17.34 -31.53 22.21
C LYS A 6 -16.61 -32.38 21.16
N LYS A 7 -17.22 -32.58 19.99
CA LYS A 7 -16.62 -33.34 18.87
C LYS A 7 -15.36 -32.66 18.31
N THR A 8 -15.41 -31.34 18.13
CA THR A 8 -14.28 -30.53 17.65
C THR A 8 -13.15 -30.51 18.68
N ALA A 9 -13.47 -30.24 19.94
CA ALA A 9 -12.48 -30.24 21.04
C ALA A 9 -11.78 -31.60 21.20
N ARG A 10 -12.51 -32.72 21.08
CA ARG A 10 -11.92 -34.07 21.11
C ARG A 10 -11.00 -34.35 19.92
N ARG A 11 -11.33 -33.84 18.72
CA ARG A 11 -10.54 -34.05 17.50
C ARG A 11 -9.27 -33.19 17.46
N TYR A 12 -9.33 -32.01 18.07
CA TYR A 12 -8.26 -31.02 18.08
C TYR A 12 -7.96 -30.56 19.52
N PRO A 13 -7.50 -31.46 20.41
CA PRO A 13 -7.34 -31.14 21.83
C PRO A 13 -6.27 -30.08 22.11
N ALA A 14 -5.30 -29.92 21.21
CA ALA A 14 -4.22 -28.93 21.32
C ALA A 14 -4.59 -27.57 20.72
N TYR A 15 -5.66 -27.48 19.91
CA TYR A 15 -6.00 -26.23 19.23
C TYR A 15 -7.17 -25.53 19.90
N GLU A 16 -7.13 -24.20 19.89
CA GLU A 16 -8.09 -23.38 20.59
C GLU A 16 -8.52 -22.19 19.74
N LEU A 17 -9.68 -21.63 20.08
CA LEU A 17 -10.22 -20.42 19.48
C LEU A 17 -10.40 -19.36 20.56
N TYR A 18 -9.94 -18.15 20.30
CA TYR A 18 -10.04 -16.99 21.18
C TYR A 18 -10.84 -15.88 20.51
N LEU A 19 -11.53 -15.09 21.33
CA LEU A 19 -12.04 -13.77 20.98
C LEU A 19 -11.13 -12.77 21.70
N TYR A 20 -10.59 -11.81 20.96
CA TYR A 20 -9.80 -10.73 21.51
C TYR A 20 -10.72 -9.66 22.13
N GLY A 21 -10.30 -9.10 23.26
CA GLY A 21 -10.94 -7.96 23.91
C GLY A 21 -10.06 -7.40 25.02
N GLU A 22 -10.23 -6.11 25.34
CA GLU A 22 -9.52 -5.40 26.40
C GLU A 22 -10.53 -4.60 27.25
N GLY A 23 -10.22 -4.36 28.53
CA GLY A 23 -11.04 -3.54 29.41
C GLY A 23 -12.51 -3.96 29.49
N ASN A 24 -13.42 -2.97 29.52
CA ASN A 24 -14.87 -3.19 29.59
C ASN A 24 -15.40 -4.02 28.41
N TYR A 25 -14.85 -3.83 27.22
CA TYR A 25 -15.24 -4.61 26.04
C TYR A 25 -14.99 -6.12 26.23
N ALA A 26 -13.92 -6.52 26.92
CA ALA A 26 -13.68 -7.92 27.24
C ALA A 26 -14.74 -8.49 28.21
N GLU A 27 -15.15 -7.69 29.19
CA GLU A 27 -16.15 -8.05 30.21
C GLU A 27 -17.55 -8.19 29.60
N GLU A 28 -17.97 -7.23 28.79
CA GLU A 28 -19.27 -7.22 28.10
C GLU A 28 -19.42 -8.42 27.15
N ASN A 29 -18.32 -8.81 26.48
CA ASN A 29 -18.32 -9.90 25.52
C ASN A 29 -18.10 -11.29 26.15
N LYS A 30 -18.05 -11.42 27.48
CA LYS A 30 -17.89 -12.74 28.16
C LYS A 30 -18.98 -13.74 27.79
N ASN A 31 -20.20 -13.26 27.60
CA ASN A 31 -21.35 -14.10 27.25
C ASN A 31 -21.46 -14.38 25.74
N LEU A 32 -20.51 -13.88 24.93
CA LEU A 32 -20.46 -14.05 23.47
C LEU A 32 -21.74 -13.54 22.77
N ILE A 33 -22.32 -12.45 23.28
CA ILE A 33 -23.42 -11.73 22.64
C ILE A 33 -22.80 -10.71 21.68
N LEU A 34 -22.45 -11.18 20.48
CA LEU A 34 -21.65 -10.41 19.52
C LEU A 34 -22.53 -9.74 18.45
N THR A 35 -22.18 -8.50 18.07
CA THR A 35 -22.87 -7.70 17.04
C THR A 35 -21.91 -7.08 16.03
N GLY A 36 -20.61 -7.33 16.15
CA GLY A 36 -19.59 -6.79 15.26
C GLY A 36 -19.33 -7.69 14.05
N ILE A 37 -18.39 -7.25 13.22
CA ILE A 37 -17.98 -7.95 12.01
C ILE A 37 -16.90 -8.98 12.36
N PRO A 38 -17.08 -10.28 12.06
CA PRO A 38 -16.12 -11.31 12.45
C PRO A 38 -14.87 -11.30 11.58
N ILE A 39 -13.70 -11.20 12.22
CA ILE A 39 -12.39 -11.37 11.57
C ILE A 39 -11.65 -12.50 12.26
N LEU A 40 -11.10 -13.45 11.51
CA LEU A 40 -10.30 -14.56 12.02
C LEU A 40 -8.82 -14.37 11.73
N PHE A 41 -8.02 -14.22 12.78
CA PHE A 41 -6.56 -14.18 12.69
C PHE A 41 -5.94 -15.57 12.81
N LEU A 42 -5.07 -15.92 11.85
CA LEU A 42 -4.33 -17.18 11.82
C LEU A 42 -2.82 -16.91 11.98
N PRO A 43 -2.21 -17.32 13.11
CA PRO A 43 -0.77 -17.17 13.32
C PRO A 43 0.02 -18.15 12.44
N GLY A 44 1.31 -17.84 12.29
CA GLY A 44 2.25 -18.63 11.50
C GLY A 44 3.02 -19.70 12.28
N ASN A 45 4.19 -20.05 11.75
CA ASN A 45 5.15 -20.97 12.35
C ASN A 45 5.58 -20.51 13.75
N ALA A 46 5.44 -21.37 14.77
CA ALA A 46 5.67 -20.99 16.18
C ALA A 46 4.92 -19.72 16.63
N GLY A 47 3.84 -19.37 15.93
CA GLY A 47 3.11 -18.12 16.14
C GLY A 47 2.07 -18.25 17.25
N SER A 48 1.97 -17.22 18.08
CA SER A 48 0.97 -17.15 19.13
C SER A 48 -0.30 -16.44 18.65
N TYR A 49 -1.47 -16.92 19.08
CA TYR A 49 -2.76 -16.25 18.87
C TYR A 49 -2.78 -14.79 19.36
N LYS A 50 -1.87 -14.44 20.29
CA LYS A 50 -1.71 -13.08 20.84
C LYS A 50 -1.24 -12.05 19.81
N GLN A 51 -0.69 -12.48 18.67
CA GLN A 51 -0.26 -11.59 17.58
C GLN A 51 -1.42 -10.72 17.04
N VAL A 52 -2.68 -11.16 17.20
CA VAL A 52 -3.87 -10.39 16.82
C VAL A 52 -4.03 -9.06 17.57
N ARG A 53 -3.36 -8.89 18.72
CA ARG A 53 -3.55 -7.76 19.65
C ARG A 53 -3.50 -6.40 18.97
N SER A 54 -2.52 -6.18 18.09
CA SER A 54 -2.34 -4.86 17.45
C SER A 54 -3.50 -4.49 16.53
N LEU A 55 -4.02 -5.46 15.75
CA LEU A 55 -5.21 -5.27 14.92
C LEU A 55 -6.43 -4.99 15.79
N GLY A 56 -6.65 -5.84 16.80
CA GLY A 56 -7.80 -5.73 17.68
C GLY A 56 -7.83 -4.42 18.47
N SER A 57 -6.70 -3.99 19.03
CA SER A 57 -6.62 -2.78 19.86
C SER A 57 -6.91 -1.52 19.03
N ILE A 58 -6.28 -1.39 17.86
CA ILE A 58 -6.47 -0.23 16.98
C ILE A 58 -7.90 -0.19 16.42
N ALA A 59 -8.47 -1.34 16.06
CA ALA A 59 -9.87 -1.41 15.62
C ALA A 59 -10.85 -1.04 16.73
N LEU A 60 -10.59 -1.48 17.97
CA LEU A 60 -11.42 -1.15 19.12
C LEU A 60 -11.41 0.35 19.41
N ARG A 61 -10.23 1.00 19.43
CA ARG A 61 -10.15 2.47 19.58
C ARG A 61 -10.91 3.21 18.49
N LYS A 62 -10.79 2.78 17.24
CA LYS A 62 -11.54 3.39 16.14
C LYS A 62 -13.05 3.17 16.26
N ALA A 63 -13.49 2.05 16.82
CA ALA A 63 -14.90 1.80 17.11
C ALA A 63 -15.41 2.68 18.26
N GLU A 64 -14.63 2.87 19.32
CA GLU A 64 -14.93 3.80 20.43
C GLU A 64 -15.12 5.22 19.91
N ASP A 65 -14.22 5.70 19.03
CA ASP A 65 -14.32 7.04 18.38
C ASP A 65 -15.58 7.20 17.51
N LEU A 66 -16.25 6.10 17.14
CA LEU A 66 -17.46 6.06 16.32
C LEU A 66 -18.68 5.64 17.14
N ASP A 67 -18.62 5.70 18.47
CA ASP A 67 -19.67 5.28 19.40
C ASP A 67 -20.19 3.85 19.10
N PHE A 68 -19.27 2.96 18.70
CA PHE A 68 -19.56 1.59 18.29
C PHE A 68 -20.59 1.45 17.15
N LYS A 69 -20.84 2.50 16.34
CA LYS A 69 -21.68 2.42 15.14
C LYS A 69 -21.29 1.23 14.26
N TYR A 70 -19.98 1.00 14.14
CA TYR A 70 -19.37 -0.17 13.53
C TYR A 70 -18.18 -0.64 14.37
N HIS A 71 -18.01 -1.95 14.50
CA HIS A 71 -16.83 -2.53 15.14
C HIS A 71 -16.54 -3.95 14.63
N PHE A 72 -15.33 -4.43 14.91
CA PHE A 72 -14.87 -5.75 14.49
C PHE A 72 -14.66 -6.66 15.69
N ASN A 73 -15.16 -7.89 15.60
CA ASN A 73 -14.89 -8.93 16.58
C ASN A 73 -13.73 -9.79 16.07
N PHE A 74 -12.52 -9.54 16.59
CA PHE A 74 -11.32 -10.29 16.22
C PHE A 74 -11.24 -11.62 16.95
N PHE A 75 -11.37 -12.70 16.20
CA PHE A 75 -11.09 -14.05 16.64
C PHE A 75 -9.65 -14.42 16.31
N SER A 76 -9.06 -15.33 17.09
CA SER A 76 -7.73 -15.85 16.78
C SER A 76 -7.60 -17.32 17.13
N VAL A 77 -6.92 -18.07 16.26
CA VAL A 77 -6.63 -19.47 16.46
C VAL A 77 -5.31 -19.65 17.20
N ASN A 78 -5.31 -20.53 18.20
CA ASN A 78 -4.09 -21.08 18.78
C ASN A 78 -3.79 -22.45 18.14
N PHE A 79 -2.70 -22.54 17.37
CA PHE A 79 -2.21 -23.79 16.77
C PHE A 79 -1.20 -24.52 17.66
N ASN A 80 -1.13 -24.20 18.96
CA ASN A 80 -0.14 -24.76 19.88
C ASN A 80 1.31 -24.52 19.43
N GLU A 81 1.55 -23.39 18.77
CA GLU A 81 2.88 -22.93 18.32
C GLU A 81 3.67 -23.99 17.52
N GLU A 82 2.96 -24.82 16.74
CA GLU A 82 3.57 -25.85 15.91
C GLU A 82 4.55 -25.27 14.86
N LEU A 83 5.64 -26.01 14.59
CA LEU A 83 6.72 -25.63 13.67
C LEU A 83 6.40 -25.93 12.19
N VAL A 84 5.30 -25.37 11.69
CA VAL A 84 4.76 -25.67 10.35
C VAL A 84 5.60 -25.18 9.18
N ALA A 85 6.58 -24.30 9.39
CA ALA A 85 7.55 -23.94 8.34
C ALA A 85 8.63 -25.01 8.15
N LEU A 86 8.82 -25.89 9.14
CA LEU A 86 9.84 -26.94 9.12
C LEU A 86 9.25 -28.34 8.89
N TYR A 87 7.96 -28.53 9.19
CA TYR A 87 7.27 -29.80 9.02
C TYR A 87 5.83 -29.62 8.54
N GLY A 88 5.52 -30.14 7.36
CA GLY A 88 4.20 -29.99 6.73
C GLY A 88 3.10 -30.92 7.25
N GLY A 89 3.43 -31.94 8.06
CA GLY A 89 2.47 -32.99 8.43
C GLY A 89 1.26 -32.54 9.24
N THR A 90 1.31 -31.36 9.89
CA THR A 90 0.17 -30.81 10.64
C THR A 90 -0.66 -29.79 9.85
N LEU A 91 -0.20 -29.30 8.70
CA LEU A 91 -0.87 -28.25 7.91
C LEU A 91 -2.30 -28.63 7.51
N GLN A 92 -2.52 -29.88 7.09
CA GLN A 92 -3.85 -30.37 6.76
C GLN A 92 -4.77 -30.47 7.99
N ARG A 93 -4.21 -30.73 9.18
CA ARG A 93 -4.95 -30.74 10.44
C ARG A 93 -5.35 -29.33 10.84
N GLN A 94 -4.44 -28.37 10.75
CA GLN A 94 -4.71 -26.95 11.00
C GLN A 94 -5.78 -26.41 10.06
N THR A 95 -5.68 -26.68 8.76
CA THR A 95 -6.68 -26.27 7.75
C THR A 95 -8.10 -26.77 8.10
N LYS A 96 -8.23 -28.05 8.47
CA LYS A 96 -9.52 -28.61 8.89
C LYS A 96 -10.03 -27.99 10.20
N PHE A 97 -9.15 -27.64 11.13
CA PHE A 97 -9.53 -26.96 12.36
C PHE A 97 -10.04 -25.54 12.12
N VAL A 98 -9.38 -24.79 11.23
CA VAL A 98 -9.82 -23.44 10.83
C VAL A 98 -11.22 -23.50 10.22
N HIS A 99 -11.52 -24.48 9.37
CA HIS A 99 -12.87 -24.68 8.85
C HIS A 99 -13.91 -24.90 9.96
N GLU A 100 -13.58 -25.66 11.01
CA GLU A 100 -14.46 -25.82 12.16
C GLU A 100 -14.61 -24.51 12.97
N CYS A 101 -13.54 -23.71 13.09
CA CYS A 101 -13.59 -22.40 13.74
C CYS A 101 -14.55 -21.44 13.01
N ILE A 102 -14.49 -21.38 11.68
CA ILE A 102 -15.41 -20.55 10.87
C ILE A 102 -16.87 -20.91 11.17
N LYS A 103 -17.21 -22.21 11.21
CA LYS A 103 -18.57 -22.65 11.56
C LYS A 103 -18.98 -22.23 12.97
N VAL A 104 -18.07 -22.33 13.94
CA VAL A 104 -18.32 -21.91 15.32
C VAL A 104 -18.56 -20.41 15.38
N ILE A 105 -17.73 -19.61 14.69
CA ILE A 105 -17.86 -18.15 14.64
C ILE A 105 -19.22 -17.76 14.06
N LEU A 106 -19.56 -18.22 12.85
CA LEU A 106 -20.84 -17.87 12.21
C LEU A 106 -22.05 -18.29 13.06
N LYS A 107 -21.94 -19.40 13.80
CA LYS A 107 -23.00 -19.83 14.72
C LYS A 107 -23.24 -18.86 15.88
N LEU A 108 -22.23 -18.12 16.34
CA LEU A 108 -22.38 -17.12 17.40
C LEU A 108 -23.28 -15.93 16.99
N TYR A 109 -23.50 -15.74 15.69
CA TYR A 109 -24.28 -14.62 15.15
C TYR A 109 -25.63 -15.03 14.55
N ARG A 110 -26.02 -16.31 14.57
CA ARG A 110 -27.19 -16.82 13.84
C ARG A 110 -28.50 -16.04 14.12
N ASP A 111 -28.66 -15.53 15.33
CA ASP A 111 -29.88 -14.85 15.78
C ASP A 111 -29.73 -13.31 15.81
N ARG A 112 -28.74 -12.77 15.09
CA ARG A 112 -28.50 -11.32 14.96
C ARG A 112 -29.17 -10.78 13.71
N GLU A 113 -29.66 -9.55 13.80
CA GLU A 113 -30.28 -8.83 12.67
C GLU A 113 -29.37 -8.78 11.44
N PHE A 114 -28.10 -8.45 11.64
CA PHE A 114 -27.06 -8.36 10.61
C PHE A 114 -26.13 -9.56 10.67
N ALA A 115 -26.68 -10.78 10.68
CA ALA A 115 -25.89 -12.01 10.78
C ALA A 115 -24.93 -12.16 9.58
N PRO A 116 -23.61 -12.28 9.81
CA PRO A 116 -22.64 -12.51 8.74
C PRO A 116 -22.82 -13.90 8.12
N THR A 117 -22.65 -13.97 6.80
CA THR A 117 -22.61 -15.21 6.01
C THR A 117 -21.19 -15.73 5.80
N SER A 118 -20.19 -14.87 6.02
CA SER A 118 -18.77 -15.12 5.79
C SER A 118 -17.90 -14.54 6.91
N VAL A 119 -16.64 -14.97 6.97
CA VAL A 119 -15.63 -14.48 7.93
C VAL A 119 -14.42 -13.98 7.15
N ALA A 120 -14.00 -12.73 7.38
CA ALA A 120 -12.76 -12.23 6.81
C ALA A 120 -11.56 -12.84 7.56
N ILE A 121 -10.48 -13.13 6.85
CA ILE A 121 -9.30 -13.78 7.43
C ILE A 121 -8.07 -12.89 7.31
N VAL A 122 -7.31 -12.78 8.39
CA VAL A 122 -5.95 -12.24 8.38
C VAL A 122 -4.97 -13.37 8.73
N GLY A 123 -4.14 -13.77 7.77
CA GLY A 123 -3.16 -14.82 7.96
C GLY A 123 -1.73 -14.27 8.00
N HIS A 124 -0.96 -14.65 9.02
CA HIS A 124 0.47 -14.31 9.09
C HIS A 124 1.33 -15.53 8.73
N SER A 125 2.36 -15.33 7.89
CA SER A 125 3.32 -16.38 7.53
C SER A 125 2.58 -17.64 7.06
N MET A 126 2.88 -18.82 7.59
CA MET A 126 2.19 -20.09 7.26
C MET A 126 0.68 -20.07 7.54
N GLY A 127 0.18 -19.22 8.43
CA GLY A 127 -1.25 -19.05 8.71
C GLY A 127 -2.04 -18.55 7.49
N GLY A 128 -1.43 -17.71 6.66
CA GLY A 128 -2.03 -17.29 5.38
C GLY A 128 -2.08 -18.42 4.36
N LEU A 129 -1.09 -19.32 4.35
CA LEU A 129 -1.12 -20.51 3.49
C LEU A 129 -2.20 -21.50 3.95
N VAL A 130 -2.36 -21.68 5.27
CA VAL A 130 -3.47 -22.46 5.86
C VAL A 130 -4.83 -21.87 5.48
N ALA A 131 -4.97 -20.53 5.45
CA ALA A 131 -6.18 -19.87 4.97
C ALA A 131 -6.48 -20.22 3.50
N ARG A 132 -5.47 -20.11 2.62
CA ARG A 132 -5.60 -20.47 1.19
C ARG A 132 -5.98 -21.93 0.99
N ALA A 133 -5.49 -22.82 1.86
CA ALA A 133 -5.76 -24.25 1.80
C ALA A 133 -7.20 -24.62 2.15
N LEU A 134 -8.00 -23.74 2.75
CA LEU A 134 -9.42 -24.00 3.04
C LEU A 134 -10.19 -24.43 1.79
N LEU A 135 -9.90 -23.81 0.65
CA LEU A 135 -10.54 -24.09 -0.63
C LEU A 135 -10.24 -25.50 -1.17
N THR A 136 -9.14 -26.11 -0.73
CA THR A 136 -8.78 -27.48 -1.12
C THR A 136 -9.63 -28.55 -0.40
N LEU A 137 -10.37 -28.18 0.64
CA LEU A 137 -11.20 -29.11 1.41
C LEU A 137 -12.49 -29.44 0.66
N LYS A 138 -12.76 -30.73 0.42
CA LYS A 138 -13.93 -31.23 -0.34
C LYS A 138 -15.30 -30.67 0.08
N ASN A 139 -15.48 -30.32 1.36
CA ASN A 139 -16.76 -29.85 1.91
C ASN A 139 -16.70 -28.39 2.38
N PHE A 140 -15.70 -27.64 1.92
CA PHE A 140 -15.62 -26.20 2.20
C PHE A 140 -16.42 -25.44 1.14
N LYS A 141 -17.19 -24.46 1.60
CA LYS A 141 -17.96 -23.57 0.75
C LYS A 141 -17.17 -22.27 0.59
N PRO A 142 -16.74 -21.89 -0.62
CA PRO A 142 -15.93 -20.68 -0.83
C PRO A 142 -16.58 -19.42 -0.28
N GLU A 143 -17.91 -19.34 -0.27
CA GLU A 143 -18.68 -18.18 0.21
C GLU A 143 -18.51 -17.90 1.70
N LEU A 144 -17.97 -18.87 2.47
CA LEU A 144 -17.68 -18.68 3.89
C LEU A 144 -16.51 -17.70 4.14
N ILE A 145 -15.74 -17.36 3.10
CA ILE A 145 -14.67 -16.37 3.14
C ILE A 145 -14.82 -15.41 1.95
N ASN A 146 -14.83 -14.11 2.21
CA ASN A 146 -15.02 -13.11 1.15
C ASN A 146 -13.84 -12.10 1.07
N LEU A 147 -12.96 -12.11 2.07
CA LEU A 147 -11.77 -11.28 2.16
C LEU A 147 -10.64 -12.06 2.85
N LEU A 148 -9.48 -12.12 2.21
CA LEU A 148 -8.26 -12.71 2.76
C LEU A 148 -7.14 -11.67 2.72
N ILE A 149 -6.61 -11.30 3.88
CA ILE A 149 -5.40 -10.49 3.99
C ILE A 149 -4.28 -11.38 4.50
N THR A 150 -3.17 -11.47 3.78
CA THR A 150 -1.99 -12.23 4.21
C THR A 150 -0.81 -11.31 4.44
N GLN A 151 -0.08 -11.56 5.53
CA GLN A 151 1.09 -10.79 5.92
C GLN A 151 2.31 -11.71 5.97
N ALA A 152 3.33 -11.42 5.16
CA ALA A 152 4.56 -12.19 5.04
C ALA A 152 4.34 -13.70 4.78
N THR A 153 3.25 -14.05 4.10
CA THR A 153 2.93 -15.44 3.79
C THR A 153 3.73 -15.90 2.57
N PRO A 154 4.57 -16.94 2.67
CA PRO A 154 5.21 -17.56 1.50
C PRO A 154 4.13 -18.28 0.67
N HIS A 155 3.68 -17.66 -0.42
CA HIS A 155 2.61 -18.19 -1.28
C HIS A 155 3.12 -19.11 -2.38
N VAL A 156 4.30 -18.79 -2.93
CA VAL A 156 4.84 -19.45 -4.12
C VAL A 156 5.45 -20.80 -3.78
N ALA A 157 6.31 -20.85 -2.77
CA ALA A 157 7.05 -22.03 -2.36
C ALA A 157 7.44 -21.92 -0.88
N PRO A 158 7.70 -23.05 -0.19
CA PRO A 158 8.24 -23.01 1.17
C PRO A 158 9.62 -22.34 1.16
N VAL A 159 9.94 -21.61 2.24
CA VAL A 159 11.28 -21.00 2.43
C VAL A 159 12.37 -22.06 2.38
N MET A 160 12.13 -23.20 3.02
CA MET A 160 12.98 -24.38 2.93
C MET A 160 12.10 -25.62 2.72
N PRO A 161 12.26 -26.37 1.61
CA PRO A 161 11.49 -27.57 1.34
C PRO A 161 12.07 -28.77 2.12
N LEU A 162 11.90 -28.79 3.44
CA LEU A 162 12.53 -29.77 4.34
C LEU A 162 11.85 -31.15 4.33
N ASP A 163 10.59 -31.24 3.88
CA ASP A 163 9.86 -32.51 3.84
C ASP A 163 8.83 -32.57 2.70
N LYS A 164 8.48 -33.80 2.30
CA LYS A 164 7.54 -34.06 1.21
C LYS A 164 6.11 -33.57 1.51
N TYR A 165 5.64 -33.66 2.76
CA TYR A 165 4.30 -33.19 3.12
C TYR A 165 4.18 -31.69 2.92
N LEU A 166 5.23 -30.93 3.26
CA LEU A 166 5.26 -29.48 3.04
C LEU A 166 5.20 -29.15 1.54
N THR A 167 6.07 -29.77 0.72
CA THR A 167 6.06 -29.51 -0.73
C THR A 167 4.75 -29.96 -1.40
N ASP A 168 4.20 -31.11 -1.00
CA ASP A 168 2.93 -31.62 -1.52
C ASP A 168 1.77 -30.70 -1.12
N PHE A 169 1.79 -30.13 0.09
CA PHE A 169 0.79 -29.17 0.55
C PHE A 169 0.80 -27.88 -0.28
N TYR A 170 1.98 -27.26 -0.49
CA TYR A 170 2.10 -26.09 -1.37
C TYR A 170 1.61 -26.40 -2.79
N THR A 171 2.03 -27.54 -3.34
CA THR A 171 1.61 -27.98 -4.68
C THR A 171 0.09 -28.12 -4.76
N ALA A 172 -0.54 -28.74 -3.78
CA ALA A 172 -1.99 -28.89 -3.74
C ALA A 172 -2.72 -27.54 -3.64
N VAL A 173 -2.25 -26.62 -2.79
CA VAL A 173 -2.84 -25.29 -2.64
C VAL A 173 -2.68 -24.47 -3.92
N ASN A 174 -1.48 -24.40 -4.48
CA ASN A 174 -1.21 -23.62 -5.69
C ASN A 174 -1.95 -24.19 -6.90
N ASN A 175 -1.94 -25.51 -7.10
CA ASN A 175 -2.69 -26.14 -8.18
C ASN A 175 -4.19 -25.89 -8.06
N HIS A 176 -4.75 -25.93 -6.84
CA HIS A 176 -6.16 -25.62 -6.65
C HIS A 176 -6.46 -24.15 -7.02
N TRP A 177 -5.66 -23.21 -6.54
CA TRP A 177 -5.84 -21.79 -6.85
C TRP A 177 -5.72 -21.49 -8.36
N ILE A 178 -4.83 -22.20 -9.06
CA ILE A 178 -4.64 -22.03 -10.51
C ILE A 178 -5.77 -22.70 -11.31
N LEU A 179 -6.13 -23.95 -10.98
CA LEU A 179 -7.07 -24.76 -11.76
C LEU A 179 -8.54 -24.51 -11.41
N LYS A 180 -8.83 -23.98 -10.22
CA LYS A 180 -10.17 -23.71 -9.69
C LYS A 180 -10.42 -22.23 -9.47
N ALA A 181 -9.92 -21.42 -10.39
CA ALA A 181 -10.20 -19.99 -10.57
C ALA A 181 -11.66 -19.57 -10.23
N GLN A 182 -12.65 -20.36 -10.65
CA GLN A 182 -14.06 -20.03 -10.41
C GLN A 182 -14.45 -19.97 -8.93
N ASP A 183 -13.81 -20.79 -8.08
CA ASP A 183 -14.07 -20.82 -6.64
C ASP A 183 -13.54 -19.54 -5.95
N LEU A 184 -12.68 -18.77 -6.63
CA LEU A 184 -12.07 -17.53 -6.14
C LEU A 184 -12.82 -16.26 -6.56
N ARG A 185 -13.88 -16.35 -7.38
CA ARG A 185 -14.56 -15.17 -7.96
C ARG A 185 -14.98 -14.12 -6.93
N ASN A 186 -15.49 -14.57 -5.79
CA ASN A 186 -16.03 -13.69 -4.73
C ASN A 186 -15.02 -13.43 -3.60
N LEU A 187 -13.83 -14.04 -3.68
CA LEU A 187 -12.77 -13.88 -2.70
C LEU A 187 -11.78 -12.82 -3.17
N THR A 188 -11.73 -11.69 -2.45
CA THR A 188 -10.68 -10.70 -2.64
C THR A 188 -9.49 -11.01 -1.74
N THR A 189 -8.28 -11.04 -2.30
CA THR A 189 -7.06 -11.36 -1.55
C THR A 189 -6.05 -10.22 -1.63
N LEU A 190 -5.60 -9.71 -0.48
CA LEU A 190 -4.46 -8.81 -0.35
C LEU A 190 -3.28 -9.58 0.25
N SER A 191 -2.12 -9.57 -0.41
CA SER A 191 -0.86 -10.04 0.15
C SER A 191 0.08 -8.86 0.41
N VAL A 192 0.53 -8.72 1.66
CA VAL A 192 1.52 -7.72 2.06
C VAL A 192 2.82 -8.42 2.47
N ALA A 193 3.89 -8.13 1.76
CA ALA A 193 5.23 -8.62 2.08
C ALA A 193 6.00 -7.68 3.02
N GLY A 194 6.95 -8.22 3.80
CA GLY A 194 7.74 -7.43 4.76
C GLY A 194 8.83 -6.55 4.13
N GLY A 195 9.23 -6.80 2.88
CA GLY A 195 10.34 -6.07 2.24
C GLY A 195 11.70 -6.62 2.68
N PHE A 196 12.77 -5.83 2.49
CA PHE A 196 14.14 -6.28 2.74
C PHE A 196 14.52 -6.53 4.21
N ARG A 197 13.71 -6.11 5.18
CA ARG A 197 13.91 -6.44 6.60
C ARG A 197 13.31 -7.79 7.00
N ASP A 198 12.47 -8.39 6.15
CA ASP A 198 12.03 -9.76 6.33
C ASP A 198 13.10 -10.72 5.78
N TYR A 199 13.98 -11.15 6.67
CA TYR A 199 15.03 -12.11 6.36
C TYR A 199 14.54 -13.56 6.34
N GLN A 200 13.29 -13.84 6.74
CA GLN A 200 12.73 -15.19 6.73
C GLN A 200 12.01 -15.47 5.42
N VAL A 201 11.18 -14.53 4.96
CA VAL A 201 10.38 -14.67 3.74
C VAL A 201 10.67 -13.52 2.80
N ARG A 202 11.45 -13.78 1.75
CA ARG A 202 11.70 -12.82 0.67
C ARG A 202 10.37 -12.41 0.02
N SER A 203 10.18 -11.11 -0.25
CA SER A 203 8.91 -10.60 -0.77
C SER A 203 8.43 -11.29 -2.05
N GLY A 204 9.34 -11.75 -2.92
CA GLY A 204 8.98 -12.49 -4.13
C GLY A 204 8.26 -13.82 -3.86
N LEU A 205 8.54 -14.49 -2.72
CA LEU A 205 7.77 -15.66 -2.30
C LEU A 205 6.39 -15.29 -1.75
N ALA A 206 6.24 -14.07 -1.24
CA ALA A 206 5.01 -13.56 -0.66
C ALA A 206 4.06 -12.90 -1.66
N PHE A 207 4.39 -12.92 -2.95
CA PHE A 207 3.49 -12.44 -3.98
C PHE A 207 2.55 -13.56 -4.40
N LEU A 208 1.28 -13.20 -4.62
CA LEU A 208 0.29 -14.15 -5.13
C LEU A 208 0.65 -14.48 -6.59
N PRO A 209 0.62 -15.77 -6.98
CA PRO A 209 0.79 -16.15 -8.37
C PRO A 209 -0.25 -15.41 -9.23
N ARG A 210 0.21 -14.59 -10.19
CA ARG A 210 -0.70 -13.85 -11.08
C ARG A 210 -1.40 -14.82 -12.00
N LEU A 211 -2.69 -15.03 -11.77
CA LEU A 211 -3.59 -15.64 -12.74
C LEU A 211 -4.05 -14.52 -13.66
N SER A 212 -3.82 -14.66 -14.96
CA SER A 212 -4.18 -13.68 -16.00
C SER A 212 -5.67 -13.37 -16.12
N GLN A 213 -6.51 -13.94 -15.24
CA GLN A 213 -7.98 -13.83 -15.25
C GLN A 213 -8.58 -13.32 -13.91
N HIS A 214 -7.76 -13.00 -12.89
CA HIS A 214 -8.27 -12.59 -11.58
C HIS A 214 -7.80 -11.21 -11.12
N ASP A 215 -8.67 -10.22 -11.34
CA ASP A 215 -8.54 -8.85 -10.80
C ASP A 215 -8.89 -8.73 -9.30
N SER A 216 -9.10 -9.86 -8.61
CA SER A 216 -9.47 -9.90 -7.18
C SER A 216 -8.27 -10.11 -6.24
N ALA A 217 -7.05 -10.14 -6.76
CA ALA A 217 -5.83 -10.31 -5.98
C ALA A 217 -4.88 -9.10 -6.10
N LEU A 218 -4.34 -8.64 -4.97
CA LEU A 218 -3.37 -7.55 -4.90
C LEU A 218 -2.16 -8.01 -4.09
N SER A 219 -0.95 -7.75 -4.60
CA SER A 219 0.32 -7.99 -3.87
C SER A 219 1.11 -6.71 -3.78
N VAL A 220 1.56 -6.36 -2.57
CA VAL A 220 2.33 -5.15 -2.27
C VAL A 220 3.43 -5.46 -1.26
N VAL A 221 4.44 -4.59 -1.20
CA VAL A 221 5.45 -4.61 -0.13
C VAL A 221 5.13 -3.52 0.89
N SER A 222 5.30 -3.80 2.18
CA SER A 222 5.05 -2.84 3.28
C SER A 222 5.77 -1.50 3.11
N SER A 223 6.96 -1.48 2.49
CA SER A 223 7.70 -0.26 2.17
C SER A 223 7.03 0.63 1.11
N ALA A 224 6.14 0.06 0.28
CA ALA A 224 5.39 0.78 -0.74
C ALA A 224 4.01 1.25 -0.23
N VAL A 225 3.52 0.70 0.89
CA VAL A 225 2.20 1.02 1.42
C VAL A 225 2.15 2.49 1.86
N PRO A 226 1.24 3.31 1.29
CA PRO A 226 1.10 4.71 1.67
C PRO A 226 0.89 4.90 3.17
N ARG A 227 1.52 5.93 3.74
CA ARG A 227 1.51 6.24 5.19
C ARG A 227 2.21 5.20 6.08
N ALA A 228 2.73 4.11 5.52
CA ALA A 228 3.63 3.18 6.19
C ALA A 228 5.08 3.38 5.79
N TRP A 229 5.39 3.29 4.48
CA TRP A 229 6.72 3.52 3.91
C TRP A 229 7.88 2.86 4.66
N ALA A 230 7.62 1.72 5.29
CA ALA A 230 8.54 1.03 6.18
C ALA A 230 8.56 -0.46 5.84
N SER A 231 9.76 -0.98 5.60
CA SER A 231 9.97 -2.43 5.58
C SER A 231 9.89 -2.97 7.01
N THR A 232 9.27 -4.13 7.16
CA THR A 232 9.09 -4.83 8.44
C THR A 232 9.90 -6.12 8.44
N ASP A 233 10.42 -6.51 9.59
CA ASP A 233 10.86 -7.90 9.77
C ASP A 233 9.66 -8.87 9.75
N HIS A 234 9.96 -10.17 9.72
CA HIS A 234 8.95 -11.22 9.57
C HIS A 234 7.84 -11.17 10.62
N LEU A 235 8.17 -10.84 11.87
CA LEU A 235 7.22 -10.82 12.98
C LEU A 235 6.58 -9.44 13.13
N SER A 236 7.37 -8.39 12.99
CA SER A 236 6.91 -7.01 13.16
C SER A 236 5.86 -6.58 12.18
N ILE A 237 5.71 -7.25 11.03
CA ILE A 237 4.61 -6.99 10.10
C ILE A 237 3.22 -7.03 10.76
N VAL A 238 3.03 -7.87 11.79
CA VAL A 238 1.74 -7.98 12.51
C VAL A 238 1.52 -6.90 13.58
N TRP A 239 2.53 -6.07 13.88
CA TRP A 239 2.43 -5.00 14.88
C TRP A 239 3.07 -3.66 14.45
N CYS A 240 3.52 -3.55 13.21
CA CYS A 240 3.96 -2.31 12.60
C CYS A 240 2.79 -1.32 12.58
N LYS A 241 2.85 -0.30 13.44
CA LYS A 241 1.71 0.58 13.73
C LYS A 241 1.13 1.18 12.46
N GLU A 242 1.98 1.66 11.57
CA GLU A 242 1.58 2.34 10.35
C GLU A 242 0.84 1.40 9.38
N LEU A 243 1.35 0.17 9.21
CA LEU A 243 0.71 -0.85 8.38
C LEU A 243 -0.63 -1.32 8.99
N ILE A 244 -0.67 -1.49 10.31
CA ILE A 244 -1.90 -1.85 11.02
C ILE A 244 -2.94 -0.74 10.88
N LEU A 245 -2.55 0.53 11.00
CA LEU A 245 -3.44 1.66 10.75
C LEU A 245 -3.99 1.67 9.32
N ALA A 246 -3.18 1.36 8.31
CA ALA A 246 -3.66 1.24 6.92
C ALA A 246 -4.66 0.08 6.76
N THR A 247 -4.38 -1.07 7.40
CA THR A 247 -5.27 -2.25 7.37
C THR A 247 -6.60 -1.97 8.05
N ILE A 248 -6.60 -1.33 9.22
CA ILE A 248 -7.84 -1.01 9.94
C ILE A 248 -8.65 0.05 9.19
N ARG A 249 -8.02 1.09 8.62
CA ARG A 249 -8.74 2.06 7.77
C ARG A 249 -9.42 1.37 6.58
N ALA A 250 -8.71 0.48 5.90
CA ALA A 250 -9.29 -0.32 4.84
C ALA A 250 -10.47 -1.16 5.33
N PHE A 251 -10.38 -1.82 6.49
CA PHE A 251 -11.52 -2.57 7.03
C PHE A 251 -12.75 -1.70 7.27
N PHE A 252 -12.60 -0.49 7.82
CA PHE A 252 -13.74 0.42 8.01
C PHE A 252 -14.34 0.90 6.68
N ASP A 253 -13.51 1.18 5.66
CA ASP A 253 -13.99 1.60 4.34
C ASP A 253 -14.60 0.44 3.53
N LEU A 254 -14.35 -0.81 3.94
CA LEU A 254 -14.97 -2.01 3.38
C LEU A 254 -16.35 -2.32 3.94
N ILE A 255 -16.80 -1.61 4.98
CA ILE A 255 -18.12 -1.85 5.58
C ILE A 255 -19.20 -1.38 4.60
N ASP A 256 -20.17 -2.24 4.35
CA ASP A 256 -21.42 -1.89 3.71
C ASP A 256 -22.43 -1.43 4.77
N GLU A 257 -22.94 -0.21 4.63
CA GLU A 257 -23.84 0.38 5.61
C GLU A 257 -25.18 -0.37 5.72
N ASN A 258 -25.65 -1.00 4.62
CA ASN A 258 -26.93 -1.71 4.59
C ASN A 258 -26.86 -3.04 5.33
N THR A 259 -25.80 -3.80 5.09
CA THR A 259 -25.60 -5.12 5.71
C THR A 259 -24.87 -5.04 7.04
N ARG A 260 -24.21 -3.91 7.34
CA ARG A 260 -23.30 -3.72 8.49
C ARG A 260 -22.20 -4.78 8.56
N GLN A 261 -21.86 -5.38 7.42
CA GLN A 261 -20.80 -6.37 7.24
C GLN A 261 -19.80 -5.88 6.19
N ILE A 262 -18.71 -6.63 5.98
CA ILE A 262 -17.81 -6.38 4.85
C ILE A 262 -18.61 -6.55 3.56
N THR A 263 -18.55 -5.55 2.68
CA THR A 263 -19.23 -5.53 1.38
C THR A 263 -19.01 -6.84 0.61
N GLU A 264 -20.03 -7.29 -0.13
CA GLU A 264 -19.88 -8.43 -1.03
C GLU A 264 -19.31 -8.03 -2.41
N ASP A 265 -19.36 -6.73 -2.76
CA ASP A 265 -18.89 -6.25 -4.06
C ASP A 265 -17.36 -6.33 -4.21
N PRO A 266 -16.83 -7.19 -5.12
CA PRO A 266 -15.39 -7.31 -5.34
C PRO A 266 -14.77 -6.03 -5.90
N LYS A 267 -15.52 -5.19 -6.63
CA LYS A 267 -14.99 -3.94 -7.19
C LYS A 267 -14.76 -2.91 -6.09
N LYS A 268 -15.74 -2.71 -5.20
CA LYS A 268 -15.56 -1.88 -4.00
C LYS A 268 -14.38 -2.37 -3.16
N LYS A 269 -14.26 -3.69 -2.91
CA LYS A 269 -13.12 -4.24 -2.17
C LYS A 269 -11.79 -3.85 -2.80
N MET A 270 -11.65 -4.08 -4.10
CA MET A 270 -10.40 -3.79 -4.80
C MET A 270 -10.11 -2.28 -4.85
N SER A 271 -11.13 -1.43 -4.99
CA SER A 271 -10.99 0.03 -4.93
C SER A 271 -10.46 0.51 -3.57
N VAL A 272 -11.04 0.02 -2.46
CA VAL A 272 -10.58 0.33 -1.10
C VAL A 272 -9.15 -0.15 -0.87
N LEU A 273 -8.83 -1.38 -1.29
CA LEU A 273 -7.48 -1.92 -1.13
C LEU A 273 -6.44 -1.14 -1.96
N ASN A 274 -6.75 -0.76 -3.20
CA ASN A 274 -5.88 0.09 -4.00
C ASN A 274 -5.66 1.47 -3.35
N HIS A 275 -6.71 2.06 -2.79
CA HIS A 275 -6.63 3.35 -2.10
C HIS A 275 -5.67 3.33 -0.91
N HIS A 276 -5.75 2.29 -0.06
CA HIS A 276 -4.93 2.22 1.17
C HIS A 276 -3.55 1.60 0.97
N PHE A 277 -3.37 0.71 -0.02
CA PHE A 277 -2.15 -0.09 -0.15
C PHE A 277 -1.31 0.20 -1.40
N VAL A 278 -1.86 0.89 -2.42
CA VAL A 278 -1.16 1.16 -3.69
C VAL A 278 -0.98 2.65 -3.90
N ARG A 279 -2.07 3.42 -3.90
CA ARG A 279 -2.05 4.85 -4.17
C ARG A 279 -3.08 5.58 -3.33
N HIS A 280 -2.58 6.42 -2.43
CA HIS A 280 -3.42 7.22 -1.54
C HIS A 280 -3.33 8.71 -1.96
N PRO A 281 -4.43 9.36 -2.38
CA PRO A 281 -4.40 10.75 -2.84
C PRO A 281 -4.26 11.79 -1.72
N GLY A 282 -4.35 11.37 -0.45
CA GLY A 282 -4.41 12.28 0.70
C GLY A 282 -5.84 12.68 1.06
N LYS A 283 -6.83 12.01 0.48
CA LYS A 283 -8.26 12.17 0.75
C LYS A 283 -8.80 10.93 1.45
N ILE A 284 -9.94 11.07 2.12
CA ILE A 284 -10.73 9.93 2.62
C ILE A 284 -11.24 9.14 1.40
N PHE A 285 -11.38 7.82 1.54
CA PHE A 285 -11.93 7.00 0.48
C PHE A 285 -13.38 7.40 0.17
N GLU A 286 -13.68 7.56 -1.12
CA GLU A 286 -15.03 7.77 -1.63
C GLU A 286 -15.26 6.78 -2.77
N GLU A 287 -16.37 6.05 -2.73
CA GLU A 287 -16.66 4.99 -3.71
C GLU A 287 -16.93 5.56 -5.11
N ASN A 288 -17.70 6.64 -5.18
CA ASN A 288 -18.00 7.38 -6.39
C ASN A 288 -17.78 8.88 -6.12
N PRO A 289 -16.52 9.36 -6.17
CA PRO A 289 -16.24 10.76 -5.90
C PRO A 289 -16.92 11.64 -6.94
N ASN A 290 -17.57 12.71 -6.49
CA ASN A 290 -18.13 13.70 -7.40
C ASN A 290 -17.01 14.26 -8.28
N THR A 291 -17.15 14.09 -9.59
CA THR A 291 -16.17 14.57 -10.56
C THR A 291 -16.16 16.09 -10.63
N PHE A 292 -17.28 16.74 -10.34
CA PHE A 292 -17.43 18.19 -10.39
C PHE A 292 -17.60 18.79 -9.01
N THR A 293 -16.99 19.97 -8.82
CA THR A 293 -17.10 20.76 -7.61
C THR A 293 -17.22 22.23 -7.98
N GLU A 294 -18.07 22.94 -7.25
CA GLU A 294 -18.21 24.38 -7.40
C GLU A 294 -17.13 25.09 -6.60
N LEU A 295 -16.33 25.92 -7.26
CA LEU A 295 -15.32 26.77 -6.63
C LEU A 295 -16.00 28.01 -6.05
N THR A 296 -16.65 27.81 -4.90
CA THR A 296 -17.37 28.85 -4.15
C THR A 296 -16.47 29.49 -3.10
N GLY A 297 -16.57 30.81 -2.95
CA GLY A 297 -15.81 31.58 -1.95
C GLY A 297 -15.32 32.93 -2.48
N ALA A 298 -15.27 33.93 -1.60
CA ALA A 298 -14.70 35.25 -1.90
C ALA A 298 -13.15 35.20 -1.92
N PHE A 299 -12.59 34.32 -2.75
CA PHE A 299 -11.15 34.15 -2.90
C PHE A 299 -10.61 35.01 -4.04
N THR A 300 -9.35 35.43 -3.89
CA THR A 300 -8.68 36.25 -4.91
C THR A 300 -8.15 35.35 -6.03
N TRP A 301 -8.54 35.65 -7.27
CA TRP A 301 -8.09 34.93 -8.46
C TRP A 301 -6.82 35.56 -9.04
N ILE A 302 -5.75 34.78 -9.17
CA ILE A 302 -4.44 35.24 -9.62
C ILE A 302 -3.99 34.41 -10.82
N LYS A 303 -3.74 35.07 -11.96
CA LYS A 303 -3.30 34.41 -13.19
C LYS A 303 -1.79 34.23 -13.22
N VAL A 304 -1.32 32.99 -13.33
CA VAL A 304 0.10 32.64 -13.43
C VAL A 304 0.42 32.23 -14.86
N LYS A 305 1.41 32.89 -15.47
CA LYS A 305 1.85 32.63 -16.85
C LYS A 305 3.22 31.97 -16.95
N THR A 306 3.93 31.87 -15.84
CA THR A 306 5.28 31.28 -15.79
C THR A 306 5.18 29.76 -15.81
N SER A 307 6.17 29.11 -16.40
CA SER A 307 6.27 27.65 -16.43
C SER A 307 6.65 27.06 -15.07
N LYS A 308 7.36 27.82 -14.24
CA LYS A 308 7.70 27.47 -12.86
C LYS A 308 7.11 28.49 -11.90
N TRP A 309 6.56 28.02 -10.79
CA TRP A 309 5.87 28.84 -9.79
C TRP A 309 6.06 28.24 -8.41
N THR A 310 6.38 29.07 -7.43
CA THR A 310 6.54 28.69 -6.02
C THR A 310 5.78 29.69 -5.17
N TYR A 311 4.97 29.21 -4.24
CA TYR A 311 4.27 30.04 -3.28
C TYR A 311 4.46 29.50 -1.86
N SER A 312 5.01 30.34 -1.00
CA SER A 312 5.24 30.02 0.41
C SER A 312 4.25 30.79 1.27
N VAL A 313 3.47 30.07 2.07
CA VAL A 313 2.48 30.63 2.99
C VAL A 313 3.05 30.63 4.40
N TYR A 314 2.92 31.75 5.10
CA TYR A 314 3.33 31.89 6.50
C TYR A 314 2.12 32.22 7.40
N ASN A 315 1.36 33.26 7.01
CA ASN A 315 0.08 33.64 7.59
C ASN A 315 -0.68 34.37 6.49
N ASP A 316 -1.79 33.80 6.04
CA ASP A 316 -2.58 34.37 4.95
C ASP A 316 -4.05 34.31 5.32
N SER A 317 -4.62 35.47 5.61
CA SER A 317 -6.01 35.59 6.06
C SER A 317 -7.03 35.44 4.94
N VAL A 318 -6.60 35.52 3.68
CA VAL A 318 -7.47 35.49 2.50
C VAL A 318 -7.07 34.35 1.57
N GLY A 319 -8.03 33.44 1.31
CA GLY A 319 -7.84 32.35 0.36
C GLY A 319 -7.65 32.83 -1.07
N LYS A 320 -6.86 32.08 -1.85
CA LYS A 320 -6.47 32.44 -3.21
C LYS A 320 -6.65 31.28 -4.17
N TYR A 321 -7.05 31.61 -5.39
CA TYR A 321 -7.04 30.69 -6.53
C TYR A 321 -5.95 31.12 -7.52
N PHE A 322 -4.95 30.29 -7.72
CA PHE A 322 -3.95 30.50 -8.76
C PHE A 322 -4.33 29.73 -10.02
N THR A 323 -4.48 30.43 -11.14
CA THR A 323 -4.92 29.84 -12.41
C THR A 323 -3.79 29.78 -13.42
N PHE A 324 -3.59 28.62 -14.03
CA PHE A 324 -2.57 28.34 -15.03
C PHE A 324 -3.21 28.02 -16.39
N PRO A 325 -3.19 28.96 -17.36
CA PRO A 325 -3.78 28.75 -18.69
C PRO A 325 -3.08 27.67 -19.50
N LEU A 326 -3.79 26.62 -19.92
CA LEU A 326 -3.16 25.50 -20.61
C LEU A 326 -2.90 25.75 -22.11
N ALA A 327 -3.63 26.69 -22.73
CA ALA A 327 -3.52 26.96 -24.17
C ALA A 327 -2.09 27.34 -24.63
N SER A 328 -1.37 28.16 -23.84
CA SER A 328 0.03 28.50 -24.12
C SER A 328 0.99 27.39 -23.72
N HIS A 329 0.78 26.79 -22.55
CA HIS A 329 1.69 25.78 -21.99
C HIS A 329 1.72 24.49 -22.82
N ARG A 330 0.59 24.06 -23.40
CA ARG A 330 0.51 22.87 -24.27
C ARG A 330 1.38 22.94 -25.53
N LYS A 331 1.79 24.15 -25.96
CA LYS A 331 2.68 24.30 -27.13
C LYS A 331 4.13 23.91 -26.82
N SER A 332 4.54 24.00 -25.56
CA SER A 332 5.94 23.87 -25.16
C SER A 332 6.17 22.76 -24.14
N TYR A 333 5.12 22.25 -23.49
CA TYR A 333 5.22 21.30 -22.39
C TYR A 333 4.25 20.14 -22.59
N SER A 334 4.68 18.94 -22.18
CA SER A 334 3.85 17.73 -22.22
C SER A 334 3.20 17.42 -20.87
N HIS A 335 3.81 17.87 -19.77
CA HIS A 335 3.39 17.56 -18.41
C HIS A 335 3.36 18.79 -17.50
N VAL A 336 2.60 18.66 -16.42
CA VAL A 336 2.62 19.55 -15.25
C VAL A 336 2.84 18.71 -14.00
N TYR A 337 3.78 19.13 -13.18
CA TYR A 337 4.04 18.61 -11.85
C TYR A 337 3.66 19.70 -10.85
N CYS A 338 2.77 19.39 -9.92
CA CYS A 338 2.45 20.22 -8.77
C CYS A 338 2.68 19.47 -7.47
N GLU A 339 3.21 20.15 -6.47
CA GLU A 339 3.33 19.60 -5.11
C GLU A 339 2.79 20.54 -4.04
N ASN A 340 2.36 19.94 -2.93
CA ASN A 340 1.80 20.61 -1.77
C ASN A 340 2.33 19.98 -0.48
N SER A 341 3.01 20.77 0.35
CA SER A 341 3.49 20.31 1.67
C SER A 341 2.42 20.37 2.77
N LEU A 342 1.27 21.00 2.53
CA LEU A 342 0.14 20.99 3.45
C LEU A 342 -0.66 19.69 3.33
N LEU A 343 -0.34 18.72 4.18
CA LEU A 343 -0.90 17.37 4.10
C LEU A 343 -2.38 17.29 4.46
N ASP A 344 -2.87 18.14 5.38
CA ASP A 344 -4.23 18.06 5.93
C ASP A 344 -5.36 18.45 4.96
N THR A 345 -5.02 19.09 3.83
CA THR A 345 -6.02 19.48 2.82
C THR A 345 -6.50 18.29 2.00
N SER A 346 -7.81 18.08 1.90
CA SER A 346 -8.36 17.03 1.03
C SER A 346 -8.25 17.43 -0.45
N SER A 347 -8.74 18.60 -0.82
CA SER A 347 -8.74 19.11 -2.19
C SER A 347 -7.96 20.41 -2.29
N TRP A 348 -7.10 20.52 -3.30
CA TRP A 348 -6.20 21.67 -3.48
C TRP A 348 -5.88 21.99 -4.95
N ILE A 349 -6.14 21.07 -5.88
CA ILE A 349 -5.92 21.27 -7.31
C ILE A 349 -7.16 20.86 -8.11
N TYR A 350 -7.54 21.72 -9.05
CA TYR A 350 -8.76 21.59 -9.84
C TYR A 350 -8.48 21.86 -11.32
N GLY A 351 -9.33 21.31 -12.19
CA GLY A 351 -9.29 21.51 -13.64
C GLY A 351 -10.53 22.23 -14.11
N CYS A 352 -10.38 23.41 -14.70
CA CYS A 352 -11.50 24.16 -15.24
C CYS A 352 -11.83 23.75 -16.67
N MET A 353 -13.09 23.39 -16.95
CA MET A 353 -13.52 23.04 -18.31
C MET A 353 -14.04 24.26 -19.07
N ASN A 354 -13.66 24.40 -20.34
CA ASN A 354 -14.32 25.26 -21.34
C ASN A 354 -14.71 26.70 -20.90
N SER A 355 -13.93 27.33 -20.00
CA SER A 355 -14.13 28.73 -19.62
C SER A 355 -13.19 29.62 -20.42
N ASN A 356 -13.77 30.64 -21.10
CA ASN A 356 -13.00 31.72 -21.74
C ASN A 356 -12.54 32.79 -20.73
N SER A 357 -13.01 32.71 -19.47
CA SER A 357 -12.66 33.66 -18.43
C SER A 357 -11.52 33.14 -17.56
N SER A 358 -10.84 34.04 -16.83
CA SER A 358 -9.83 33.68 -15.83
C SER A 358 -10.42 33.09 -14.55
N VAL A 359 -11.75 33.07 -14.43
CA VAL A 359 -12.48 32.56 -13.27
C VAL A 359 -13.11 31.23 -13.66
N CYS A 360 -13.14 30.32 -12.71
CA CYS A 360 -13.74 29.01 -12.88
C CYS A 360 -14.81 28.78 -11.80
N LEU A 361 -16.06 28.60 -12.20
CA LEU A 361 -17.15 28.33 -11.26
C LEU A 361 -17.32 26.83 -11.03
N GLU A 362 -17.31 26.04 -12.12
CA GLU A 362 -17.40 24.58 -12.07
C GLU A 362 -16.09 23.96 -12.50
N ALA A 363 -15.50 23.12 -11.65
CA ALA A 363 -14.21 22.51 -11.89
C ALA A 363 -14.21 21.02 -11.55
N VAL A 364 -13.29 20.29 -12.19
CA VAL A 364 -13.02 18.89 -11.88
C VAL A 364 -11.99 18.84 -10.75
N ASP A 365 -12.24 18.08 -9.69
CA ASP A 365 -11.26 17.92 -8.61
C ASP A 365 -10.12 16.98 -9.03
N LEU A 366 -8.99 17.58 -9.41
CA LEU A 366 -7.80 16.86 -9.83
C LEU A 366 -7.00 16.31 -8.64
N SER A 367 -7.37 16.66 -7.40
CA SER A 367 -6.72 16.16 -6.18
C SER A 367 -6.89 14.65 -6.01
N TRP A 368 -7.89 14.04 -6.65
CA TRP A 368 -8.01 12.57 -6.75
C TRP A 368 -6.89 11.91 -7.55
N ARG A 369 -6.19 12.69 -8.40
CA ARG A 369 -4.98 12.28 -9.12
C ARG A 369 -3.71 12.55 -8.31
N ALA A 370 -3.82 13.06 -7.09
CA ALA A 370 -2.65 13.21 -6.24
C ALA A 370 -2.09 11.85 -5.80
N GLU A 371 -0.84 11.89 -5.36
CA GLU A 371 -0.18 10.82 -4.65
C GLU A 371 0.43 11.41 -3.38
N LEU A 372 0.09 10.82 -2.24
CA LEU A 372 0.68 11.15 -0.96
C LEU A 372 2.05 10.48 -0.87
N LEU A 373 3.07 11.30 -0.64
CA LEU A 373 4.43 10.89 -0.34
C LEU A 373 4.79 11.35 1.09
N PRO A 374 5.91 10.89 1.67
CA PRO A 374 6.38 11.43 2.92
C PRO A 374 6.56 12.95 2.83
N ALA A 375 5.92 13.69 3.74
CA ALA A 375 5.96 15.15 3.85
C ALA A 375 5.35 15.99 2.71
N ILE A 376 4.95 15.40 1.57
CA ILE A 376 4.36 16.13 0.43
C ILE A 376 3.22 15.35 -0.25
N LYS A 377 2.30 16.06 -0.90
CA LYS A 377 1.37 15.52 -1.90
C LYS A 377 1.79 15.99 -3.27
N VAL A 378 1.84 15.10 -4.24
CA VAL A 378 2.28 15.41 -5.60
C VAL A 378 1.21 15.04 -6.62
N VAL A 379 1.15 15.81 -7.71
CA VAL A 379 0.25 15.58 -8.84
C VAL A 379 1.08 15.74 -10.10
N ILE A 380 1.19 14.66 -10.87
CA ILE A 380 1.79 14.66 -12.21
C ILE A 380 0.67 14.41 -13.20
N LEU A 381 0.44 15.35 -14.12
CA LEU A 381 -0.57 15.22 -15.16
C LEU A 381 0.08 15.34 -16.54
N LYS A 382 -0.25 14.40 -17.42
CA LYS A 382 0.01 14.49 -18.85
C LYS A 382 -1.05 15.39 -19.49
N LEU A 383 -0.64 16.51 -20.06
CA LEU A 383 -1.58 17.54 -20.54
C LEU A 383 -2.47 17.07 -21.71
N GLN A 384 -2.01 16.05 -22.44
CA GLN A 384 -2.75 15.43 -23.55
C GLN A 384 -3.96 14.60 -23.09
N ASP A 385 -3.90 14.02 -21.89
CA ASP A 385 -4.99 13.19 -21.35
C ASP A 385 -6.19 14.04 -20.89
N TYR A 386 -6.00 15.36 -20.82
CA TYR A 386 -7.00 16.32 -20.37
C TYR A 386 -7.23 17.43 -21.41
N PRO A 387 -7.70 17.10 -22.64
CA PRO A 387 -7.83 18.09 -23.72
C PRO A 387 -8.92 19.14 -23.44
N SER A 388 -9.95 18.77 -22.68
CA SER A 388 -11.09 19.64 -22.32
C SER A 388 -10.77 20.71 -21.27
N LEU A 389 -9.63 20.60 -20.57
CA LEU A 389 -9.25 21.58 -19.55
C LEU A 389 -8.75 22.87 -20.20
N SER A 390 -9.29 24.00 -19.78
CA SER A 390 -8.86 25.34 -20.19
C SER A 390 -7.69 25.84 -19.32
N HIS A 391 -7.81 25.66 -18.00
CA HIS A 391 -6.86 26.12 -16.99
C HIS A 391 -6.79 25.11 -15.84
N ILE A 392 -5.62 25.02 -15.20
CA ILE A 392 -5.47 24.37 -13.89
C ILE A 392 -5.63 25.43 -12.80
N VAL A 393 -6.33 25.09 -11.72
CA VAL A 393 -6.58 25.99 -10.59
C VAL A 393 -6.02 25.38 -9.32
N ILE A 394 -5.21 26.13 -8.59
CA ILE A 394 -4.66 25.73 -7.29
C ILE A 394 -5.30 26.57 -6.21
N LEU A 395 -5.87 25.91 -5.21
CA LEU A 395 -6.45 26.53 -4.04
C LEU A 395 -5.41 26.66 -2.93
N VAL A 396 -5.26 27.88 -2.45
CA VAL A 396 -4.58 28.19 -1.19
C VAL A 396 -5.65 28.56 -0.18
N PRO A 397 -5.95 27.71 0.82
CA PRO A 397 -6.93 28.05 1.84
C PRO A 397 -6.41 29.16 2.76
N PRO A 398 -7.29 30.01 3.33
CA PRO A 398 -6.89 30.94 4.38
C PRO A 398 -6.44 30.16 5.61
N MET A 399 -5.27 30.49 6.16
CA MET A 399 -4.71 29.80 7.32
C MET A 399 -3.84 30.72 8.17
N THR A 400 -3.91 30.48 9.48
CA THR A 400 -3.08 31.11 10.50
C THR A 400 -2.22 30.07 11.21
N GLY A 401 -0.91 30.30 11.28
CA GLY A 401 0.03 29.56 12.12
C GLY A 401 0.80 28.43 11.43
N ASN A 402 0.35 27.94 10.27
CA ASN A 402 1.02 26.86 9.55
C ASN A 402 1.80 27.38 8.34
N LYS A 403 3.11 27.09 8.31
CA LYS A 403 3.98 27.35 7.16
C LYS A 403 3.89 26.19 6.18
N PHE A 404 3.53 26.46 4.93
CA PHE A 404 3.56 25.45 3.86
C PHE A 404 3.94 26.08 2.52
N THR A 405 4.36 25.24 1.59
CA THR A 405 4.78 25.59 0.24
C THR A 405 3.99 24.82 -0.80
N LEU A 406 3.69 25.51 -1.90
CA LEU A 406 3.11 24.98 -3.13
C LEU A 406 4.06 25.25 -4.28
N ASP A 407 4.35 24.22 -5.07
CA ASP A 407 5.29 24.34 -6.20
C ASP A 407 4.70 23.76 -7.49
N CYS A 408 4.57 24.64 -8.48
CA CYS A 408 4.24 24.51 -9.90
C CYS A 408 5.43 24.32 -10.84
N GLU A 409 5.50 23.26 -11.66
CA GLU A 409 6.35 23.24 -12.85
C GLU A 409 5.70 22.55 -14.07
N PHE A 410 5.75 23.23 -15.22
CA PHE A 410 5.48 22.67 -16.54
C PHE A 410 6.79 22.24 -17.19
N PHE A 411 6.82 21.01 -17.71
CA PHE A 411 8.03 20.42 -18.29
C PHE A 411 7.73 19.50 -19.48
N GLN A 412 8.77 19.17 -20.23
CA GLN A 412 8.73 18.16 -21.27
C GLN A 412 9.29 16.85 -20.71
N GLU A 413 8.57 15.74 -20.90
CA GLU A 413 8.92 14.42 -20.37
C GLU A 413 10.36 14.00 -20.69
N ASP A 414 10.79 14.15 -21.96
CA ASP A 414 12.14 13.79 -22.43
C ASP A 414 13.24 14.58 -21.70
N SER A 415 12.93 15.79 -21.20
CA SER A 415 13.89 16.62 -20.44
C SER A 415 14.02 16.23 -18.97
N ARG A 416 13.14 15.34 -18.47
CA ARG A 416 13.13 14.86 -17.09
C ARG A 416 13.39 13.36 -16.97
N THR A 417 13.26 12.62 -18.06
CA THR A 417 13.60 11.20 -18.14
C THR A 417 15.05 11.03 -18.55
N ILE A 418 15.87 10.43 -17.69
CA ILE A 418 17.31 10.28 -17.90
C ILE A 418 17.67 8.82 -17.71
N GLU A 419 18.39 8.26 -18.68
CA GLU A 419 18.87 6.88 -18.60
C GLU A 419 20.19 6.81 -17.82
N LEU A 420 20.26 5.88 -16.87
CA LEU A 420 21.45 5.60 -16.08
C LEU A 420 21.76 4.10 -16.17
N PRO A 421 22.77 3.68 -16.96
CA PRO A 421 23.11 2.27 -17.08
C PRO A 421 23.72 1.70 -15.80
N ALA A 422 23.19 0.55 -15.38
CA ALA A 422 23.76 -0.22 -14.29
C ALA A 422 25.19 -0.66 -14.59
N THR A 423 26.03 -0.59 -13.57
CA THR A 423 27.42 -1.02 -13.65
C THR A 423 27.52 -2.53 -13.78
N ASN A 424 28.56 -3.01 -14.47
CA ASN A 424 28.80 -4.45 -14.57
C ASN A 424 29.04 -5.06 -13.18
N LEU A 425 28.42 -6.21 -12.90
CA LEU A 425 28.56 -6.92 -11.62
C LEU A 425 29.99 -7.38 -11.35
N PHE A 426 30.74 -7.74 -12.41
CA PHE A 426 32.15 -8.16 -12.32
C PHE A 426 33.13 -6.99 -12.12
N SER A 427 32.63 -5.75 -12.00
CA SER A 427 33.49 -4.63 -11.62
C SER A 427 33.88 -4.63 -10.14
N PHE A 428 33.31 -5.51 -9.32
CA PHE A 428 33.56 -5.60 -7.87
C PHE A 428 33.43 -4.26 -7.12
N GLY A 429 32.54 -3.38 -7.61
CA GLY A 429 32.32 -2.04 -7.02
C GLY A 429 33.37 -1.00 -7.38
N LEU A 430 34.33 -1.32 -8.26
CA LEU A 430 35.36 -0.40 -8.76
C LEU A 430 34.86 0.52 -9.88
N SER A 431 33.74 0.17 -10.53
CA SER A 431 33.10 1.01 -11.54
C SER A 431 31.89 1.75 -10.97
N SER A 432 31.64 2.95 -11.49
CA SER A 432 30.45 3.75 -11.17
C SER A 432 29.90 4.41 -12.42
N SER A 433 28.59 4.38 -12.58
CA SER A 433 27.88 5.21 -13.56
C SER A 433 27.43 6.49 -12.86
N LYS A 434 27.69 7.65 -13.47
CA LYS A 434 27.40 8.96 -12.87
C LYS A 434 26.67 9.84 -13.88
N ILE A 435 25.64 10.54 -13.41
CA ILE A 435 24.91 11.55 -14.17
C ILE A 435 24.75 12.83 -13.35
N LEU A 436 24.86 13.97 -14.01
CA LEU A 436 24.51 15.28 -13.46
C LEU A 436 23.13 15.67 -14.00
N LEU A 437 22.21 16.03 -13.10
CA LEU A 437 20.89 16.50 -13.49
C LEU A 437 20.99 17.98 -13.88
N ASN A 438 21.04 18.24 -15.19
CA ASN A 438 21.44 19.53 -15.75
C ASN A 438 20.44 20.68 -15.54
N SER A 439 19.23 20.43 -15.05
CA SER A 439 18.22 21.46 -14.76
C SER A 439 17.98 21.64 -13.26
N THR A 440 17.29 22.72 -12.88
CA THR A 440 16.76 22.92 -11.51
C THR A 440 15.26 22.61 -11.44
N GLY A 441 14.84 21.52 -12.09
CA GLY A 441 13.48 21.01 -12.05
C GLY A 441 13.08 20.45 -10.67
N LEU A 442 11.79 20.32 -10.46
CA LEU A 442 11.16 19.80 -9.23
C LEU A 442 10.98 18.28 -9.24
N PHE A 443 11.08 17.65 -10.42
CA PHE A 443 10.88 16.22 -10.58
C PHE A 443 11.83 15.66 -11.63
N TYR A 444 12.48 14.53 -11.33
CA TYR A 444 13.25 13.73 -12.29
C TYR A 444 12.87 12.26 -12.25
N ASN A 445 12.99 11.62 -13.41
CA ASN A 445 12.75 10.21 -13.63
C ASN A 445 14.04 9.56 -14.14
N VAL A 446 14.83 8.99 -13.25
CA VAL A 446 16.10 8.32 -13.61
C VAL A 446 15.84 6.83 -13.83
N GLN A 447 15.94 6.37 -15.08
CA GLN A 447 15.73 4.98 -15.46
C GLN A 447 17.01 4.16 -15.27
N LEU A 448 16.96 3.12 -14.45
CA LEU A 448 18.09 2.25 -14.15
C LEU A 448 18.17 1.13 -15.20
N GLN A 449 18.95 1.35 -16.27
CA GLN A 449 19.07 0.39 -17.37
C GLN A 449 19.85 -0.86 -16.93
N HIS A 450 19.54 -2.01 -17.52
CA HIS A 450 20.17 -3.31 -17.22
C HIS A 450 20.04 -3.79 -15.76
N PHE A 451 19.10 -3.23 -15.00
CA PHE A 451 18.75 -3.69 -13.65
C PHE A 451 17.45 -4.50 -13.70
N ASN A 452 17.56 -5.82 -13.87
CA ASN A 452 16.43 -6.70 -14.11
C ASN A 452 16.48 -8.03 -13.35
N GLN A 453 17.57 -8.32 -12.63
CA GLN A 453 17.76 -9.61 -11.96
C GLN A 453 17.81 -9.48 -10.43
N VAL A 454 17.27 -10.49 -9.74
CA VAL A 454 17.16 -10.56 -8.27
C VAL A 454 18.50 -10.67 -7.53
N TYR A 455 19.55 -11.12 -8.21
CA TYR A 455 20.90 -11.22 -7.64
C TYR A 455 21.70 -9.92 -7.80
N GLN A 456 21.20 -8.96 -8.59
CA GLN A 456 21.83 -7.65 -8.74
C GLN A 456 21.56 -6.80 -7.49
N ALA A 457 22.59 -6.10 -7.02
CA ALA A 457 22.45 -5.11 -5.96
C ALA A 457 23.38 -3.93 -6.20
N PHE A 458 22.84 -2.73 -6.05
CA PHE A 458 23.54 -1.48 -6.27
C PHE A 458 23.34 -0.51 -5.11
N LYS A 459 24.30 0.40 -4.95
CA LYS A 459 24.18 1.58 -4.10
C LYS A 459 24.02 2.80 -4.99
N ILE A 460 22.92 3.51 -4.80
CA ILE A 460 22.68 4.79 -5.45
C ILE A 460 23.07 5.88 -4.46
N HIS A 461 24.04 6.70 -4.83
CA HIS A 461 24.38 7.90 -4.09
C HIS A 461 23.73 9.08 -4.78
N VAL A 462 22.97 9.86 -4.02
CA VAL A 462 22.37 11.11 -4.49
C VAL A 462 23.02 12.24 -3.70
N GLU A 463 23.75 13.09 -4.40
CA GLU A 463 24.37 14.29 -3.87
C GLU A 463 23.61 15.52 -4.34
N SER A 464 23.38 16.47 -3.44
CA SER A 464 22.62 17.70 -3.71
C SER A 464 23.46 18.93 -3.37
N HIS A 465 23.71 19.75 -4.37
CA HIS A 465 24.46 21.01 -4.26
C HIS A 465 23.52 22.19 -4.45
N CYS A 466 23.35 22.98 -3.40
CA CYS A 466 22.39 24.08 -3.39
C CYS A 466 23.07 25.39 -3.01
N GLN A 467 22.70 26.49 -3.68
CA GLN A 467 23.39 27.78 -3.55
C GLN A 467 23.11 28.55 -2.24
N SER A 468 22.14 28.11 -1.41
CA SER A 468 21.73 28.82 -0.19
C SER A 468 21.29 27.88 0.95
N LEU A 469 21.65 28.22 2.19
CA LEU A 469 21.42 27.47 3.45
C LEU A 469 20.10 27.80 4.17
N ILE A 470 19.15 28.47 3.52
CA ILE A 470 17.80 28.70 4.08
C ILE A 470 17.13 27.35 4.38
N GLU A 471 16.31 27.26 5.44
CA GLU A 471 15.49 26.06 5.72
C GLU A 471 14.75 25.60 4.46
N ARG A 472 15.16 24.44 3.93
CA ARG A 472 14.56 23.83 2.73
C ARG A 472 13.59 22.72 3.10
N LYS A 473 12.58 22.56 2.25
CA LYS A 473 11.78 21.34 2.23
C LYS A 473 12.68 20.12 2.00
N PRO A 474 12.39 18.97 2.62
CA PRO A 474 13.13 17.75 2.35
C PRO A 474 12.89 17.29 0.91
N SER A 475 13.90 16.70 0.27
CA SER A 475 13.71 15.97 -0.98
C SER A 475 13.21 14.55 -0.67
N VAL A 476 12.39 14.02 -1.57
CA VAL A 476 11.88 12.65 -1.49
C VAL A 476 12.44 11.88 -2.68
N TYR A 477 13.06 10.75 -2.41
CA TYR A 477 13.56 9.83 -3.42
C TYR A 477 12.74 8.54 -3.36
N ARG A 478 12.14 8.12 -4.47
CA ARG A 478 11.39 6.87 -4.57
C ARG A 478 12.07 5.97 -5.58
N LEU A 479 12.56 4.82 -5.14
CA LEU A 479 12.91 3.73 -6.04
C LEU A 479 11.63 2.94 -6.32
N HIS A 480 11.14 3.04 -7.56
CA HIS A 480 9.93 2.39 -8.04
C HIS A 480 10.29 1.21 -8.94
N VAL A 481 9.63 0.06 -8.72
CA VAL A 481 9.78 -1.12 -9.58
C VAL A 481 8.43 -1.42 -10.25
N PRO A 482 8.30 -1.19 -11.57
CA PRO A 482 7.00 -1.15 -12.25
C PRO A 482 6.20 -2.46 -12.25
N TRP A 483 6.86 -3.61 -12.06
CA TRP A 483 6.20 -4.92 -12.14
C TRP A 483 5.80 -5.49 -10.77
N SER A 484 6.30 -4.95 -9.66
CA SER A 484 6.26 -5.62 -8.35
C SER A 484 5.74 -4.78 -7.18
N HIS A 485 5.36 -3.50 -7.36
CA HIS A 485 4.88 -2.64 -6.25
C HIS A 485 5.76 -2.72 -4.98
N GLU A 486 7.07 -2.82 -5.17
CA GLU A 486 8.07 -2.99 -4.10
C GLU A 486 8.82 -1.69 -3.79
N ASP A 487 8.13 -0.57 -3.97
CA ASP A 487 8.72 0.75 -3.87
C ASP A 487 9.37 0.98 -2.50
N SER A 488 10.45 1.74 -2.52
CA SER A 488 11.11 2.23 -1.32
C SER A 488 11.28 3.73 -1.41
N LEU A 489 11.01 4.42 -0.30
CA LEU A 489 11.07 5.87 -0.21
C LEU A 489 12.13 6.29 0.80
N THR A 490 12.91 7.30 0.44
CA THR A 490 13.92 7.91 1.30
C THR A 490 13.67 9.41 1.37
N VAL A 491 13.59 9.95 2.58
CA VAL A 491 13.36 11.37 2.83
C VAL A 491 14.64 11.98 3.35
N VAL A 492 15.08 13.08 2.74
CA VAL A 492 16.38 13.66 3.04
C VAL A 492 16.29 15.17 3.18
N LYS A 493 16.92 15.73 4.22
CA LYS A 493 17.11 17.17 4.39
C LYS A 493 18.19 17.66 3.41
N VAL A 494 17.95 18.76 2.72
CA VAL A 494 18.83 19.27 1.66
C VAL A 494 19.60 20.51 2.16
N PRO A 495 20.90 20.70 1.84
CA PRO A 495 21.77 19.83 1.04
C PRO A 495 22.19 18.56 1.80
N SER A 496 22.42 17.50 1.04
CA SER A 496 22.74 16.16 1.56
C SER A 496 23.47 15.29 0.57
N PHE A 497 24.22 14.35 1.12
CA PHE A 497 24.67 13.12 0.49
C PHE A 497 23.88 11.95 1.07
N THR A 498 23.23 11.14 0.24
CA THR A 498 22.44 9.99 0.72
C THR A 498 22.72 8.74 -0.09
N GLU A 499 22.80 7.61 0.60
CA GLU A 499 22.93 6.28 0.01
C GLU A 499 21.57 5.57 0.04
N ILE A 500 21.12 5.08 -1.12
CA ILE A 500 19.92 4.27 -1.28
C ILE A 500 20.34 2.89 -1.79
N SER A 501 19.87 1.83 -1.13
CA SER A 501 20.11 0.45 -1.60
C SER A 501 19.09 0.09 -2.68
N ALA A 502 19.58 -0.27 -3.88
CA ALA A 502 18.76 -0.70 -5.00
C ALA A 502 18.92 -2.22 -5.20
N LYS A 503 17.84 -2.94 -4.91
CA LYS A 503 17.73 -4.41 -4.98
C LYS A 503 16.33 -4.78 -5.46
N LEU A 504 16.17 -5.98 -6.01
CA LEU A 504 14.87 -6.48 -6.48
C LEU A 504 14.45 -7.71 -5.67
N HIS A 505 13.19 -7.75 -5.23
CA HIS A 505 12.60 -8.99 -4.72
C HIS A 505 12.11 -9.91 -5.82
N VAL A 506 11.70 -9.34 -6.97
CA VAL A 506 11.18 -10.08 -8.13
C VAL A 506 11.92 -9.62 -9.38
N ALA A 507 12.42 -10.57 -10.17
CA ALA A 507 13.07 -10.26 -11.44
C ALA A 507 12.06 -9.67 -12.43
N GLN A 508 12.56 -8.92 -13.41
CA GLN A 508 11.73 -8.43 -14.51
C GLN A 508 11.06 -9.62 -15.23
N PRO A 509 9.72 -9.63 -15.39
CA PRO A 509 9.04 -10.66 -16.17
C PRO A 509 9.51 -10.65 -17.63
N GLU A 510 9.55 -11.81 -18.30
CA GLU A 510 10.08 -11.94 -19.67
C GLU A 510 9.41 -11.01 -20.71
N ASN A 511 8.13 -10.68 -20.52
CA ASN A 511 7.36 -9.83 -21.43
C ASN A 511 7.27 -8.35 -20.98
N ASP A 512 8.02 -7.94 -19.96
CA ASP A 512 8.01 -6.56 -19.44
C ASP A 512 9.25 -5.81 -19.92
N SER A 513 9.06 -4.68 -20.62
CA SER A 513 10.14 -3.82 -21.12
C SER A 513 10.39 -2.59 -20.24
N ARG A 514 9.65 -2.43 -19.14
CA ARG A 514 9.80 -1.27 -18.24
C ARG A 514 11.04 -1.42 -17.36
N PHE A 515 11.61 -0.31 -16.92
CA PHE A 515 12.82 -0.28 -16.09
C PHE A 515 12.51 0.11 -14.65
N PRO A 516 13.29 -0.32 -13.65
CA PRO A 516 13.27 0.30 -12.33
C PRO A 516 13.63 1.78 -12.45
N VAL A 517 12.95 2.60 -11.68
CA VAL A 517 13.04 4.06 -11.77
C VAL A 517 13.38 4.64 -10.41
N LEU A 518 14.34 5.57 -10.38
CA LEU A 518 14.51 6.47 -9.26
C LEU A 518 13.80 7.79 -9.57
N ASN A 519 12.65 8.00 -8.93
CA ASN A 519 11.98 9.29 -8.92
C ASN A 519 12.63 10.20 -7.88
N ILE A 520 13.03 11.38 -8.32
CA ILE A 520 13.64 12.41 -7.47
C ILE A 520 12.68 13.58 -7.42
N TYR A 521 12.02 13.76 -6.28
CA TYR A 521 11.20 14.94 -5.97
C TYR A 521 12.11 15.96 -5.29
N SER A 522 12.56 16.93 -6.08
CA SER A 522 13.66 17.83 -5.76
C SER A 522 13.20 19.19 -5.25
N SER A 523 14.11 19.88 -4.55
CA SER A 523 13.95 21.29 -4.22
C SER A 523 14.34 22.17 -5.40
N SER A 524 13.70 23.33 -5.52
CA SER A 524 14.16 24.36 -6.46
C SER A 524 15.60 24.77 -6.14
N ASP A 525 16.35 25.15 -7.19
CA ASP A 525 17.66 25.81 -7.07
C ASP A 525 18.76 24.92 -6.45
N CYS A 526 18.57 23.60 -6.55
CA CYS A 526 19.59 22.59 -6.26
C CYS A 526 19.97 21.86 -7.55
N GLN A 527 21.25 21.60 -7.70
CA GLN A 527 21.76 20.63 -8.67
C GLN A 527 21.94 19.29 -7.98
N TYR A 528 21.60 18.22 -8.70
CA TYR A 528 21.66 16.87 -8.17
C TYR A 528 22.61 16.03 -9.02
N GLU A 529 23.41 15.23 -8.36
CA GLU A 529 24.28 14.26 -8.97
C GLU A 529 23.90 12.86 -8.48
N VAL A 530 23.74 11.93 -9.41
CA VAL A 530 23.35 10.55 -9.11
C VAL A 530 24.47 9.63 -9.54
N ILE A 531 24.97 8.83 -8.59
CA ILE A 531 26.07 7.89 -8.79
C ILE A 531 25.60 6.48 -8.43
N LEU A 532 25.59 5.58 -9.40
CA LEU A 532 25.24 4.18 -9.24
C LEU A 532 26.51 3.32 -9.17
N ARG A 533 26.62 2.52 -8.11
CA ARG A 533 27.76 1.61 -7.89
C ARG A 533 27.30 0.19 -7.59
N THR A 534 27.98 -0.81 -8.15
CA THR A 534 27.78 -2.22 -7.78
C THR A 534 28.12 -2.42 -6.31
N SER A 535 27.23 -3.08 -5.55
CA SER A 535 27.44 -3.36 -4.12
C SER A 535 27.66 -4.86 -3.89
N PHE A 536 28.93 -5.30 -3.97
CA PHE A 536 29.29 -6.72 -3.84
C PHE A 536 28.79 -7.39 -2.54
N SER A 537 28.88 -6.69 -1.40
CA SER A 537 28.37 -7.20 -0.12
C SER A 537 26.86 -7.43 -0.12
N GLN A 538 26.11 -6.61 -0.86
CA GLN A 538 24.66 -6.75 -0.97
C GLN A 538 24.30 -7.86 -1.98
N ILE A 539 25.08 -8.03 -3.04
CA ILE A 539 24.94 -9.16 -3.98
C ILE A 539 25.06 -10.48 -3.23
N LEU A 540 26.09 -10.62 -2.39
CA LEU A 540 26.27 -11.81 -1.55
C LEU A 540 25.10 -12.07 -0.60
N GLY A 541 24.38 -11.03 -0.18
CA GLY A 541 23.17 -11.17 0.61
C GLY A 541 21.87 -11.34 -0.21
N GLN A 542 21.93 -11.35 -1.54
CA GLN A 542 20.80 -11.64 -2.43
C GLN A 542 20.83 -13.07 -3.00
N VAL A 543 22.02 -13.68 -3.04
CA VAL A 543 22.28 -15.10 -3.33
C VAL A 543 22.13 -15.88 -2.03
#